data_AF-A0A496AM77-F1
#
_entry.id   AF-A0A496AM77-F1
#
_cell.length_a   1.000
_cell.length_b   1.000
_cell.length_c   1.000
_cell.angle_alpha   90.00
_cell.angle_beta   90.00
_cell.angle_gamma   90.00
#
_symmetry.space_group_name_H-M   'P 1'
#
loop_
_entity.id
_entity.type
_entity.pdbx_description
1 polymer ?
#
loop_
_entity_poly.entity_id
_entity_poly.type
_entity_poly.pdbx_seq_one_letter_code
_entity_poly.pdbx_strand_id
1 'polypeptide(L)'
;MTTPTRKWLTKGLTILLMLMVCLAVLQWFIIKELFSFGADMVKDALIKQAPEGVARADIEETFERVKTAGQQLPFSFLTGRISLRKIRDVGNYALEANADEFWDAEEINTLLRMMNASVGFKGKVE
;
A
#
# COMPACT_ATOMS: atom_id res chain seq x y z
N MET A 1 31.17 -3.74 -42.61
CA MET A 1 30.13 -2.72 -42.93
C MET A 1 28.84 -3.09 -42.20
N THR A 2 28.47 -2.38 -41.14
CA THR A 2 27.18 -2.60 -40.46
C THR A 2 26.08 -1.94 -41.29
N THR A 3 25.11 -2.73 -41.74
CA THR A 3 23.99 -2.28 -42.58
C THR A 3 23.20 -1.16 -41.88
N PRO A 4 22.84 -0.08 -42.61
CA PRO A 4 22.21 1.12 -42.02
C PRO A 4 20.92 0.80 -41.26
N THR A 5 20.16 -0.21 -41.69
CA THR A 5 18.95 -0.72 -41.04
C THR A 5 19.16 -1.14 -39.59
N ARG A 6 20.31 -1.75 -39.26
CA ARG A 6 20.60 -2.21 -37.89
C ARG A 6 20.82 -1.05 -36.91
N LYS A 7 21.37 0.07 -37.39
CA LYS A 7 21.57 1.31 -36.59
C LYS A 7 20.28 2.07 -36.31
N TRP A 8 19.33 2.07 -37.26
CA TRP A 8 18.02 2.69 -37.05
C TRP A 8 17.16 1.87 -36.09
N LEU A 9 17.21 0.54 -36.22
CA LEU A 9 16.53 -0.37 -35.30
C LEU A 9 17.04 -0.19 -33.86
N THR A 10 18.36 -0.15 -33.65
CA THR A 10 18.92 0.04 -32.31
C THR A 10 18.54 1.39 -31.72
N LYS A 11 18.60 2.48 -32.49
CA LYS A 11 18.15 3.81 -32.03
C LYS A 11 16.67 3.82 -31.64
N GLY A 12 15.81 3.19 -32.44
CA GLY A 12 14.38 3.05 -32.13
C GLY A 12 14.14 2.26 -30.84
N LEU A 13 14.86 1.14 -30.67
CA LEU A 13 14.84 0.36 -29.43
C LEU A 13 15.30 1.16 -28.22
N THR A 14 16.36 1.96 -28.35
CA THR A 14 16.86 2.80 -27.25
C THR A 14 15.85 3.87 -26.84
N ILE A 15 15.19 4.52 -27.80
CA ILE A 15 14.15 5.52 -27.52
C ILE A 15 12.95 4.85 -26.84
N LEU A 16 12.52 3.68 -27.35
CA LEU A 16 11.43 2.92 -26.75
C LEU A 16 11.76 2.49 -25.32
N LEU A 17 12.99 2.03 -25.08
CA LEU A 17 13.47 1.65 -23.74
C LEU A 17 13.43 2.85 -22.78
N MET A 18 13.93 4.02 -23.21
CA MET A 18 13.87 5.24 -22.40
C MET A 18 12.43 5.63 -22.06
N LEU A 19 11.53 5.55 -23.05
CA LEU A 19 10.11 5.86 -22.85
C LEU A 19 9.44 4.88 -21.88
N MET A 20 9.74 3.59 -21.97
CA MET A 20 9.27 2.59 -21.00
C MET A 20 9.79 2.85 -19.59
N VAL A 21 11.05 3.25 -19.43
CA VAL A 21 11.60 3.62 -18.11
C VAL A 21 10.90 4.85 -17.55
N CYS A 22 10.68 5.89 -18.36
CA CYS A 22 9.91 7.07 -17.95
C CYS A 22 8.49 6.70 -17.50
N LEU A 23 7.79 5.86 -18.28
CA LEU A 23 6.46 5.39 -17.92
C LEU A 23 6.47 4.57 -16.63
N ALA A 24 7.46 3.71 -16.41
CA ALA A 24 7.60 2.94 -15.19
C ALA A 24 7.79 3.83 -13.95
N VAL A 25 8.60 4.89 -14.06
CA VAL A 25 8.78 5.89 -12.99
C VAL A 25 7.48 6.67 -12.73
N LEU A 26 6.73 7.01 -13.78
CA LEU A 26 5.46 7.69 -13.64
C LEU A 26 4.41 6.79 -12.95
N GLN A 27 4.27 5.54 -13.39
CA GLN A 27 3.38 4.54 -12.78
C GLN A 27 3.72 4.34 -11.31
N TRP A 28 5.01 4.28 -10.99
CA TRP A 28 5.50 4.19 -9.63
C TRP A 28 5.04 5.35 -8.74
N PHE A 29 5.19 6.59 -9.23
CA PHE A 29 4.75 7.78 -8.51
C PHE A 29 3.23 7.75 -8.26
N ILE A 30 2.46 7.38 -9.29
CA ILE A 30 1.00 7.25 -9.19
C ILE A 30 0.60 6.20 -8.14
N ILE A 31 1.24 5.03 -8.14
CA ILE A 31 0.94 3.97 -7.16
C ILE A 31 1.22 4.44 -5.73
N LYS A 32 2.33 5.14 -5.51
CA LYS A 32 2.67 5.69 -4.19
C LYS A 32 1.65 6.72 -3.72
N GLU A 33 1.26 7.62 -4.59
CA GLU A 33 0.31 8.68 -4.28
C GLU A 33 -1.08 8.09 -3.97
N LEU A 34 -1.57 7.19 -4.81
CA LEU A 34 -2.86 6.51 -4.61
C LEU A 34 -2.88 5.68 -3.33
N PHE A 35 -1.79 4.98 -3.01
CA PHE A 35 -1.70 4.21 -1.78
C PHE A 35 -1.72 5.12 -0.54
N SER A 36 -0.97 6.24 -0.57
CA SER A 36 -0.98 7.23 0.51
C SER A 36 -2.38 7.81 0.69
N PHE A 37 -3.02 8.23 -0.40
CA PHE A 37 -4.35 8.83 -0.37
C PHE A 37 -5.40 7.86 0.17
N GLY A 38 -5.39 6.60 -0.28
CA GLY A 38 -6.31 5.58 0.23
C GLY A 38 -6.09 5.29 1.72
N ALA A 39 -4.83 5.19 2.17
CA ALA A 39 -4.50 5.00 3.57
C ALA A 39 -4.98 6.20 4.43
N ASP A 40 -4.76 7.42 3.96
CA ASP A 40 -5.18 8.64 4.67
C ASP A 40 -6.73 8.74 4.73
N MET A 41 -7.44 8.39 3.65
CA MET A 41 -8.92 8.34 3.65
C MET A 41 -9.50 7.36 4.66
N VAL A 42 -8.97 6.13 4.72
CA VAL A 42 -9.46 5.11 5.66
C VAL A 42 -9.13 5.54 7.10
N LYS A 43 -7.91 6.06 7.34
CA LYS A 43 -7.53 6.61 8.64
C LYS A 43 -8.52 7.68 9.11
N ASP A 44 -8.84 8.65 8.24
CA ASP A 44 -9.76 9.74 8.57
C ASP A 44 -11.19 9.25 8.84
N ALA A 45 -11.66 8.23 8.10
CA ALA A 45 -12.95 7.60 8.36
C ALA A 45 -12.98 6.93 9.74
N LEU A 46 -11.94 6.16 10.08
CA LEU A 46 -11.83 5.47 11.37
C LEU A 46 -11.69 6.45 12.54
N ILE A 47 -10.91 7.53 12.40
CA ILE A 47 -10.77 8.55 13.45
C ILE A 47 -12.08 9.30 13.71
N LYS A 48 -12.86 9.58 12.65
CA LYS A 48 -14.16 10.27 12.78
C LYS A 48 -15.20 9.40 13.49
N GLN A 49 -15.20 8.10 13.24
CA GLN A 49 -16.16 7.19 13.86
C GLN A 49 -15.70 6.68 15.22
N ALA A 50 -14.39 6.68 15.50
CA ALA A 50 -13.70 6.14 16.68
C ALA A 50 -14.61 5.99 17.92
N PRO A 51 -15.27 4.81 18.07
CA PRO A 51 -16.11 4.52 19.23
C PRO A 51 -15.25 4.39 20.50
N GLU A 52 -15.86 4.56 21.67
CA GLU A 52 -15.18 4.37 22.95
C GLU A 52 -14.55 2.96 23.01
N GLY A 53 -13.23 2.88 23.21
CA GLY A 53 -12.49 1.61 23.24
C GLY A 53 -11.36 1.46 22.22
N VAL A 54 -11.20 2.41 21.28
CA VAL A 54 -10.04 2.46 20.38
C VAL A 54 -9.27 3.78 20.57
N ALA A 55 -7.99 3.70 20.91
CA ALA A 55 -7.16 4.90 21.00
C ALA A 55 -6.86 5.45 19.60
N ARG A 56 -7.16 6.73 19.36
CA ARG A 56 -6.81 7.42 18.11
C ARG A 56 -5.33 7.30 17.77
N ALA A 57 -4.46 7.29 18.78
CA ALA A 57 -3.02 7.10 18.63
C ALA A 57 -2.67 5.75 17.99
N ASP A 58 -3.39 4.68 18.31
CA ASP A 58 -3.12 3.34 17.76
C ASP A 58 -3.51 3.24 16.28
N ILE A 59 -4.58 3.95 15.89
CA ILE A 59 -4.99 4.11 14.49
C ILE A 59 -3.89 4.87 13.73
N GLU A 60 -3.48 6.05 14.23
CA GLU A 60 -2.45 6.87 13.59
C GLU A 60 -1.13 6.10 13.41
N GLU A 61 -0.63 5.46 14.48
CA GLU A 61 0.62 4.73 14.45
C GLU A 61 0.59 3.54 13.49
N THR A 62 -0.54 2.80 13.46
CA THR A 62 -0.71 1.66 12.54
C THR A 62 -0.72 2.12 11.09
N PHE A 63 -1.41 3.22 10.77
CA PHE A 63 -1.46 3.75 9.41
C PHE A 63 -0.12 4.34 8.98
N GLU A 64 0.64 5.00 9.87
CA GLU A 64 2.00 5.46 9.58
C GLU A 64 2.96 4.30 9.26
N ARG A 65 2.89 3.21 10.02
CA ARG A 65 3.68 1.99 9.75
C ARG A 65 3.33 1.40 8.38
N VAL A 66 2.05 1.31 8.05
CA VAL A 66 1.58 0.80 6.76
C VAL A 66 2.01 1.71 5.61
N LYS A 67 1.93 3.03 5.77
CA LYS A 67 2.41 4.02 4.79
C LYS A 67 3.91 3.90 4.55
N THR A 68 4.69 3.80 5.62
CA THR A 68 6.15 3.62 5.55
C THR A 68 6.53 2.31 4.84
N ALA A 69 5.83 1.22 5.15
CA ALA A 69 6.04 -0.06 4.49
C ALA A 69 5.64 -0.01 3.00
N GLY A 70 4.50 0.62 2.68
CA GLY A 70 4.02 0.81 1.32
C GLY A 70 4.96 1.64 0.44
N GLN A 71 5.64 2.64 1.01
CA GLN A 71 6.67 3.41 0.31
C GLN A 71 7.89 2.59 -0.12
N GLN A 72 8.11 1.42 0.50
CA GLN A 72 9.20 0.48 0.20
C GLN A 72 8.81 -0.63 -0.80
N LEU A 73 7.53 -0.75 -1.18
CA LEU A 73 7.14 -1.58 -2.34
C LEU A 73 7.88 -1.07 -3.58
N PRO A 74 8.33 -1.91 -4.56
CA PRO A 74 8.09 -3.35 -4.59
C PRO A 74 9.19 -4.12 -3.86
N PHE A 75 10.25 -3.46 -3.38
CA PHE A 75 11.40 -4.12 -2.75
C PHE A 75 11.00 -4.82 -1.46
N SER A 76 10.12 -4.24 -0.65
CA SER A 76 9.57 -4.88 0.55
C SER A 76 8.69 -6.11 0.24
N PHE A 77 8.08 -6.17 -0.95
CA PHE A 77 7.38 -7.37 -1.44
C PHE A 77 8.36 -8.45 -1.89
N LEU A 78 9.36 -8.09 -2.71
CA LEU A 78 10.39 -9.02 -3.17
C LEU A 78 11.22 -9.62 -2.02
N THR A 79 11.39 -8.87 -0.93
CA THR A 79 12.08 -9.33 0.29
C THR A 79 11.17 -10.03 1.29
N GLY A 80 9.88 -10.22 0.97
CA GLY A 80 8.92 -10.92 1.82
C GLY A 80 8.52 -10.17 3.11
N ARG A 81 8.93 -8.91 3.27
CA ARG A 81 8.58 -8.07 4.43
C ARG A 81 7.10 -7.67 4.42
N ILE A 82 6.49 -7.60 3.24
CA ILE A 82 5.07 -7.34 3.06
C ILE A 82 4.41 -8.54 2.40
N SER A 83 3.29 -8.98 2.98
CA SER A 83 2.48 -10.06 2.40
C SER A 83 1.27 -9.50 1.66
N LEU A 84 1.27 -9.60 0.32
CA LEU A 84 0.12 -9.21 -0.51
C LEU A 84 -1.15 -10.01 -0.17
N ARG A 85 -0.98 -11.28 0.23
CA ARG A 85 -2.10 -12.11 0.69
C ARG A 85 -2.76 -11.48 1.91
N LYS A 86 -1.97 -11.10 2.92
CA LYS A 86 -2.49 -10.44 4.12
C LYS A 86 -3.07 -9.06 3.82
N ILE A 87 -2.47 -8.28 2.93
CA ILE A 87 -3.04 -6.99 2.51
C ILE A 87 -4.41 -7.19 1.84
N ARG A 88 -4.54 -8.21 0.99
CA ARG A 88 -5.83 -8.57 0.40
C ARG A 88 -6.84 -8.98 1.48
N ASP A 89 -6.42 -9.78 2.44
CA ASP A 89 -7.30 -10.22 3.55
C ASP A 89 -7.75 -9.03 4.40
N VAL A 90 -6.86 -8.07 4.68
CA VAL A 90 -7.19 -6.78 5.33
C VAL A 90 -8.22 -6.01 4.51
N GLY A 91 -8.03 -5.88 3.20
CA GLY A 91 -8.95 -5.16 2.32
C GLY A 91 -10.33 -5.82 2.26
N ASN A 92 -10.39 -7.15 2.17
CA ASN A 92 -11.65 -7.91 2.20
C ASN A 92 -12.36 -7.71 3.54
N TYR A 93 -11.62 -7.83 4.66
CA TYR A 93 -12.17 -7.60 5.99
C TYR A 93 -12.72 -6.18 6.12
N ALA A 94 -12.00 -5.18 5.62
CA ALA A 94 -12.46 -3.78 5.71
C ALA A 94 -13.74 -3.52 4.91
N LEU A 95 -13.93 -4.20 3.78
CA LEU A 95 -15.16 -4.10 2.99
C LEU A 95 -16.34 -4.80 3.69
N GLU A 96 -16.07 -5.91 4.37
CA GLU A 96 -17.09 -6.70 5.08
C GLU A 96 -17.49 -6.02 6.41
N ALA A 97 -16.52 -5.52 7.18
CA ALA A 97 -16.75 -4.81 8.44
C ALA A 97 -17.43 -3.44 8.23
N ASN A 98 -17.24 -2.78 7.08
CA ASN A 98 -17.96 -1.55 6.75
C ASN A 98 -19.25 -1.80 5.96
N ALA A 99 -19.77 -3.03 5.90
CA ALA A 99 -20.95 -3.34 5.08
C ALA A 99 -22.23 -2.65 5.59
N ASP A 100 -22.30 -2.35 6.88
CA ASP A 100 -23.37 -1.61 7.55
C ASP A 100 -23.05 -0.11 7.73
N GLU A 101 -21.96 0.35 7.13
CA GLU A 101 -21.44 1.74 7.17
C GLU A 101 -21.06 2.24 8.58
N PHE A 102 -20.97 1.36 9.58
CA PHE A 102 -20.63 1.71 10.95
C PHE A 102 -19.53 0.81 11.50
N TRP A 103 -18.46 1.41 12.04
CA TRP A 103 -17.36 0.63 12.61
C TRP A 103 -17.51 0.45 14.11
N ASP A 104 -17.53 -0.79 14.58
CA ASP A 104 -17.45 -1.08 16.00
C ASP A 104 -15.99 -1.10 16.52
N ALA A 105 -15.81 -1.02 17.84
CA ALA A 105 -14.47 -0.98 18.43
C ALA A 105 -13.67 -2.29 18.22
N GLU A 106 -14.34 -3.43 18.14
CA GLU A 106 -13.71 -4.74 17.97
C GLU A 106 -13.20 -4.92 16.54
N GLU A 107 -13.96 -4.44 15.56
CA GLU A 107 -13.67 -4.44 14.14
C GLU A 107 -12.50 -3.54 13.80
N ILE A 108 -12.47 -2.33 14.37
CA ILE A 108 -11.33 -1.42 14.19
C ILE A 108 -10.08 -2.06 14.80
N ASN A 109 -10.14 -2.58 16.02
CA ASN A 109 -8.97 -3.23 16.65
C ASN A 109 -8.49 -4.45 15.85
N THR A 110 -9.42 -5.24 15.32
CA THR A 110 -9.11 -6.38 14.46
C THR A 110 -8.46 -5.93 13.16
N LEU A 111 -9.00 -4.89 12.52
CA LEU A 111 -8.43 -4.30 11.31
C LEU A 111 -7.00 -3.80 11.56
N LEU A 112 -6.77 -3.05 12.64
CA LEU A 112 -5.44 -2.54 13.00
C LEU A 112 -4.44 -3.69 13.25
N ARG A 113 -4.88 -4.78 13.89
CA ARG A 113 -4.05 -5.97 14.11
C ARG A 113 -3.68 -6.65 12.78
N MET A 114 -4.65 -6.80 11.88
CA MET A 114 -4.42 -7.38 10.55
C MET A 114 -3.50 -6.49 9.71
N MET A 115 -3.68 -5.16 9.76
CA MET A 115 -2.82 -4.18 9.10
C MET A 115 -1.37 -4.29 9.58
N ASN A 116 -1.13 -4.28 10.89
CA ASN A 116 0.20 -4.48 11.47
C ASN A 116 0.81 -5.83 11.04
N ALA A 117 0.03 -6.91 11.08
CA ALA A 117 0.49 -8.24 10.67
C ALA A 117 0.81 -8.33 9.16
N SER A 118 0.19 -7.48 8.33
CA SER A 118 0.41 -7.44 6.88
C SER A 118 1.76 -6.82 6.51
N VAL A 119 2.28 -5.94 7.37
CA VAL A 119 3.59 -5.27 7.24
C VAL A 119 4.68 -5.86 8.14
N GLY A 120 4.43 -7.04 8.71
CA GLY A 120 5.40 -7.77 9.53
C GLY A 120 5.59 -7.21 10.94
N PHE A 121 4.77 -6.24 11.36
CA PHE A 121 4.78 -5.74 12.72
C PHE A 121 3.96 -6.67 13.62
N LYS A 122 4.63 -7.35 14.56
CA LYS A 122 3.95 -8.03 15.66
C LYS A 122 3.78 -6.98 16.75
N GLY A 123 2.57 -6.45 16.91
CA GLY A 123 2.26 -5.51 17.99
C GLY A 123 2.74 -6.04 19.34
N LYS A 124 3.15 -5.14 20.23
CA LYS A 124 3.35 -5.48 21.64
C LYS A 124 2.00 -5.98 22.17
N VAL A 125 1.97 -7.24 22.58
CA VAL A 125 0.89 -7.75 23.43
C VAL A 125 1.27 -7.27 24.82
N GLU A 126 0.61 -6.22 25.30
CA GLU A 126 0.51 -5.92 26.74
C GLU A 126 -0.93 -6.18 27.18
#